data_AF-A0A7S3BX12-F1
#
_entry.id   AF-A0A7S3BX12-F1
#
_cell.length_a   1.000
_cell.length_b   1.000
_cell.length_c   1.000
_cell.angle_alpha   90.00
_cell.angle_beta   90.00
_cell.angle_gamma   90.00
#
_symmetry.space_group_name_H-M   'P 1'
#
loop_
_entity.id
_entity.type
_entity.pdbx_description
1 polymer ?
#
loop_
_entity_poly.entity_id
_entity_poly.type
_entity_poly.pdbx_seq_one_letter_code
_entity_poly.pdbx_strand_id
1 'polypeptide(L)'
;LDVFGFEFFGTNNSFEQLAINFANEKLQQFFLVFVFKAEEVEYRQEAVQWTPIEYQDNQGCIDLIEKTPNGILRMLDTQCKTPKATDATFSLQVNRDHKKNDFFLLPRAAG
;
A
#
# COMPACT_ATOMS: atom_id res chain seq x y z
N LEU A 1 5.99 -3.06 19.85
CA LEU A 1 6.60 -3.21 18.52
C LEU A 1 7.27 -1.88 18.22
N ASP A 2 8.60 -1.86 18.07
CA ASP A 2 9.36 -0.65 17.77
C ASP A 2 9.61 -0.60 16.26
N VAL A 3 8.82 0.21 15.54
CA VAL A 3 8.89 0.35 14.07
C VAL A 3 8.88 1.83 13.75
N PHE A 4 9.61 2.21 12.71
CA PHE A 4 9.48 3.53 12.08
C PHE A 4 8.04 3.74 11.63
N GLY A 5 7.44 4.88 12.00
CA GLY A 5 6.16 5.31 11.46
C GLY A 5 6.28 5.73 9.98
N PHE A 6 5.18 6.22 9.41
CA PHE A 6 5.20 6.75 8.04
C PHE A 6 6.26 7.86 7.88
N GLU A 7 7.04 7.79 6.81
CA GLU A 7 8.06 8.77 6.44
C GLU A 7 7.64 9.57 5.19
N PHE A 8 7.90 10.88 5.20
CA PHE A 8 7.68 11.76 4.06
C PHE A 8 8.75 12.85 3.98
N PHE A 9 9.60 12.79 2.96
CA PHE A 9 10.67 13.76 2.70
C PHE A 9 10.39 14.67 1.50
N GLY A 10 9.12 15.02 1.28
CA GLY A 10 8.72 15.86 0.13
C GLY A 10 8.84 15.10 -1.19
N THR A 11 9.56 15.67 -2.16
CA THR A 11 9.83 15.03 -3.46
C THR A 11 10.94 13.97 -3.40
N ASN A 12 11.66 13.89 -2.29
CA ASN A 12 12.90 13.12 -2.19
C ASN A 12 12.69 11.83 -1.37
N ASN A 13 11.60 11.11 -1.62
CA ASN A 13 11.41 9.75 -1.09
C ASN A 13 12.09 8.75 -2.02
N SER A 14 12.94 7.88 -1.46
CA SER A 14 13.56 6.79 -2.21
C SER A 14 12.84 5.47 -1.96
N PHE A 15 13.41 4.38 -2.46
CA PHE A 15 12.84 3.05 -2.29
C PHE A 15 12.71 2.63 -0.81
N GLU A 16 13.61 3.11 0.05
CA GLU A 16 13.59 2.86 1.49
C GLU A 16 12.33 3.42 2.14
N GLN A 17 11.97 4.68 1.85
CA GLN A 17 10.72 5.28 2.35
C GLN A 17 9.50 4.51 1.82
N LEU A 18 9.52 4.06 0.57
CA LEU A 18 8.45 3.22 0.03
C LEU A 18 8.30 1.92 0.83
N ALA A 19 9.40 1.23 1.14
CA ALA A 19 9.38 -0.01 1.91
C ALA A 19 8.89 0.21 3.36
N ILE A 20 9.35 1.30 4.01
CA ILE A 20 8.91 1.68 5.36
C ILE A 20 7.41 2.00 5.37
N ASN A 21 6.94 2.83 4.44
CA ASN A 21 5.52 3.20 4.35
C ASN A 21 4.64 2.00 4.00
N PHE A 22 5.10 1.11 3.13
CA PHE A 22 4.38 -0.12 2.82
C PHE A 22 4.26 -1.05 4.04
N ALA A 23 5.33 -1.19 4.83
CA ALA A 23 5.26 -1.94 6.10
C ALA A 23 4.24 -1.31 7.06
N ASN A 24 4.18 0.01 7.15
CA ASN A 24 3.19 0.72 7.95
C ASN A 24 1.74 0.50 7.44
N GLU A 25 1.51 0.50 6.13
CA GLU A 25 0.17 0.19 5.58
C GLU A 25 -0.27 -1.24 5.94
N LYS A 26 0.66 -2.21 5.88
CA LYS A 26 0.39 -3.59 6.32
C LYS A 26 0.05 -3.66 7.81
N LEU A 27 0.78 -2.93 8.65
CA LEU A 27 0.51 -2.85 10.08
C LEU A 27 -0.84 -2.20 10.37
N GLN A 28 -1.18 -1.14 9.65
CA GLN A 28 -2.48 -0.48 9.75
C GLN A 28 -3.61 -1.44 9.37
N GLN A 29 -3.48 -2.18 8.27
CA GLN A 29 -4.50 -3.15 7.86
C GLN A 29 -4.66 -4.28 8.88
N PHE A 30 -3.54 -4.78 9.39
CA PHE A 30 -3.56 -5.79 10.44
C PHE A 30 -4.25 -5.27 11.71
N PHE A 31 -3.93 -4.05 12.13
CA PHE A 31 -4.53 -3.43 13.31
C PHE A 31 -6.04 -3.26 13.15
N LEU A 32 -6.50 -2.72 12.02
CA LEU A 32 -7.92 -2.54 11.72
C LEU A 32 -8.67 -3.88 11.81
N VAL A 33 -8.21 -4.89 11.07
CA VAL A 33 -8.85 -6.23 11.08
C VAL A 33 -8.84 -6.85 12.47
N PHE A 34 -7.73 -6.74 13.20
CA PHE A 34 -7.60 -7.31 14.53
C PHE A 34 -8.55 -6.63 15.53
N VAL A 35 -8.57 -5.30 15.57
CA VAL A 35 -9.42 -4.53 16.48
C VAL A 35 -10.88 -4.78 16.20
N PHE A 36 -11.32 -4.71 14.94
CA PHE A 36 -12.73 -4.97 14.61
C PHE A 36 -13.18 -6.38 14.97
N LYS A 37 -12.31 -7.37 14.76
CA LYS A 37 -12.60 -8.75 15.17
C LYS A 37 -12.68 -8.89 16.68
N ALA A 38 -11.80 -8.22 17.42
CA ALA A 38 -11.83 -8.23 18.88
C ALA A 38 -13.10 -7.58 19.43
N GLU A 39 -13.49 -6.41 18.89
CA GLU A 39 -14.73 -5.73 19.27
C GLU A 39 -15.96 -6.59 18.93
N GLU A 40 -16.03 -7.20 17.74
CA GLU A 40 -17.14 -8.08 17.38
C GLU A 40 -17.29 -9.26 18.38
N VAL A 41 -16.16 -9.82 18.83
CA VAL A 41 -16.16 -10.90 19.84
C VAL A 41 -16.72 -10.40 21.17
N GLU A 42 -16.29 -9.23 21.64
CA GLU A 42 -16.76 -8.65 22.91
C GLU A 42 -18.26 -8.37 22.89
N TYR A 43 -18.76 -7.72 21.83
CA TYR A 43 -20.20 -7.44 21.67
C TYR A 43 -21.05 -8.72 21.71
N ARG A 44 -20.57 -9.79 21.06
CA ARG A 44 -21.25 -11.10 21.09
C ARG A 44 -21.25 -11.72 22.49
N GLN A 45 -20.18 -11.57 23.26
CA GLN A 45 -20.10 -12.07 24.63
C GLN A 45 -21.06 -11.34 25.57
N GLU A 46 -21.20 -10.04 25.40
CA GLU A 46 -22.11 -9.21 26.20
C GLU A 46 -23.58 -9.26 25.71
N ALA A 47 -23.87 -10.03 24.65
CA ALA A 47 -25.17 -10.07 23.99
C ALA A 47 -25.67 -8.69 23.52
N VAL A 48 -24.74 -7.80 23.17
CA VAL A 48 -24.99 -6.47 22.62
C VAL A 48 -25.04 -6.57 21.09
N GLN A 49 -25.97 -5.85 20.47
CA GLN A 49 -26.10 -5.83 19.01
C GLN A 49 -24.86 -5.19 18.37
N TRP A 50 -24.13 -5.96 17.56
CA TRP A 50 -23.03 -5.44 16.75
C TRP A 50 -23.54 -4.56 15.63
N THR A 51 -22.97 -3.36 15.50
CA THR A 51 -23.15 -2.49 14.33
C THR A 51 -21.81 -2.42 13.59
N PRO A 52 -21.74 -2.87 12.33
CA PRO A 52 -20.50 -2.79 11.56
C PRO A 52 -20.00 -1.35 11.48
N ILE A 53 -18.73 -1.15 11.82
CA ILE A 53 -18.07 0.15 11.73
C ILE A 53 -17.58 0.34 10.29
N GLU A 54 -17.96 1.45 9.66
CA GLU A 54 -17.37 1.87 8.40
C GLU A 54 -15.97 2.42 8.67
N TYR A 55 -14.96 1.84 8.02
CA TYR A 55 -13.58 2.31 8.06
C TYR A 55 -13.02 2.48 6.66
N GLN A 56 -12.01 3.33 6.55
CA GLN A 56 -11.29 3.51 5.30
C GLN A 56 -10.35 2.31 5.10
N ASP A 57 -10.76 1.40 4.22
CA ASP A 57 -9.96 0.24 3.85
C ASP A 57 -8.74 0.68 3.03
N ASN A 58 -7.54 0.30 3.48
CA ASN A 58 -6.28 0.55 2.80
C ASN A 58 -5.83 -0.63 1.92
N GLN A 59 -6.65 -1.69 1.82
CA GLN A 59 -6.33 -2.86 1.00
C GLN A 59 -6.05 -2.51 -0.46
N GLY A 60 -6.74 -1.51 -1.02
CA GLY A 60 -6.47 -1.05 -2.38
C GLY A 60 -5.06 -0.45 -2.57
N CYS A 61 -4.54 0.24 -1.56
CA CYS A 61 -3.18 0.76 -1.53
C CYS A 61 -2.15 -0.39 -1.42
N ILE A 62 -2.41 -1.34 -0.52
CA ILE A 62 -1.56 -2.54 -0.35
C ILE A 62 -1.52 -3.35 -1.66
N ASP A 63 -2.67 -3.59 -2.27
CA ASP A 63 -2.82 -4.32 -3.53
C ASP A 63 -2.04 -3.65 -4.65
N LEU A 64 -2.09 -2.32 -4.76
CA LEU A 64 -1.30 -1.58 -5.75
C LEU A 64 0.20 -1.90 -5.63
N ILE A 65 0.71 -2.07 -4.41
CA ILE A 65 2.14 -2.27 -4.16
C ILE A 65 2.55 -3.74 -4.39
N GLU A 66 1.79 -4.72 -3.89
CA GLU A 66 2.27 -6.12 -3.83
C GLU A 66 1.55 -7.12 -4.76
N LYS A 67 0.34 -6.80 -5.24
CA LYS A 67 -0.58 -7.79 -5.82
C LYS A 67 0.01 -8.45 -7.06
N THR A 68 0.01 -9.78 -7.11
CA THR A 68 0.43 -10.50 -8.31
C THR A 68 -0.69 -10.47 -9.37
N PRO A 69 -0.38 -10.30 -10.68
CA PRO A 69 0.96 -10.14 -11.27
C PRO A 69 1.43 -8.67 -11.40
N ASN A 70 0.57 -7.69 -11.17
CA ASN A 70 0.79 -6.31 -11.63
C ASN A 70 1.12 -5.31 -10.52
N GLY A 71 1.47 -5.73 -9.31
CA GLY A 71 1.83 -4.83 -8.22
C GLY A 71 3.18 -4.17 -8.48
N ILE A 72 3.38 -2.95 -7.97
CA ILE A 72 4.59 -2.16 -8.19
C ILE A 72 5.87 -2.96 -7.89
N LEU A 73 5.90 -3.71 -6.79
CA LEU A 73 7.07 -4.54 -6.44
C LEU A 73 7.29 -5.72 -7.40
N ARG A 74 6.23 -6.27 -7.98
CA ARG A 74 6.32 -7.34 -9.00
C ARG A 74 6.83 -6.80 -10.32
N MET A 75 6.39 -5.61 -10.69
CA MET A 75 6.89 -4.90 -11.86
C MET A 75 8.38 -4.55 -11.69
N LEU A 76 8.77 -4.09 -10.50
CA LEU A 76 10.17 -3.79 -10.17
C LEU A 76 11.05 -5.05 -10.27
N ASP A 77 10.64 -6.16 -9.65
CA ASP A 77 11.35 -7.45 -9.74
C ASP A 77 11.53 -7.92 -11.19
N THR A 78 10.49 -7.74 -12.02
CA THR A 78 10.54 -8.07 -13.45
C THR A 78 11.52 -7.17 -14.22
N GLN A 79 11.50 -5.86 -13.94
CA GLN A 79 12.42 -4.90 -14.58
C GLN A 79 13.88 -5.18 -14.18
N CYS A 80 14.16 -5.46 -12.91
CA CYS A 80 15.51 -5.82 -12.44
C CYS A 80 16.09 -7.06 -13.14
N LYS A 81 15.23 -7.99 -13.60
CA LYS A 81 15.63 -9.19 -14.35
C LYS A 81 15.70 -8.99 -15.86
N THR A 82 15.14 -7.89 -16.37
CA THR A 82 15.03 -7.62 -17.81
C THR A 82 16.31 -6.96 -18.33
N PRO A 83 17.01 -7.56 -19.31
CA PRO A 83 18.18 -6.93 -19.91
C PRO A 83 17.82 -5.57 -20.51
N LYS A 84 18.63 -4.54 -20.23
CA LYS A 84 18.44 -3.14 -20.70
C LYS A 84 17.24 -2.39 -20.10
N ALA A 85 16.59 -2.94 -19.08
CA ALA A 85 15.64 -2.16 -18.29
C ALA A 85 16.37 -0.98 -17.60
N THR A 86 15.66 0.13 -17.45
CA THR A 86 16.12 1.33 -16.76
C THR A 86 15.01 1.85 -15.85
N ASP A 87 15.33 2.75 -14.93
CA ASP A 87 14.34 3.40 -14.07
C ASP A 87 13.24 4.11 -14.89
N ALA A 88 13.61 4.64 -16.06
CA ALA A 88 12.67 5.26 -16.99
C ALA A 88 11.69 4.24 -17.61
N THR A 89 12.16 3.04 -17.98
CA THR A 89 11.27 1.99 -18.52
C THR A 89 10.34 1.46 -17.45
N PHE A 90 10.83 1.30 -16.21
CA PHE A 90 10.01 0.95 -15.05
C PHE A 90 8.93 2.01 -14.78
N SER A 91 9.31 3.28 -14.66
CA SER A 91 8.39 4.39 -14.37
C SER A 91 7.30 4.52 -15.45
N LEU A 92 7.68 4.40 -16.72
CA LEU A 92 6.72 4.44 -17.83
C LEU A 92 5.74 3.28 -17.77
N GLN A 93 6.20 2.08 -17.42
CA GLN A 93 5.34 0.91 -17.28
C GLN A 93 4.36 1.07 -16.11
N VAL A 94 4.83 1.48 -14.93
CA VAL A 94 4.01 1.74 -13.74
C VAL A 94 2.94 2.79 -14.05
N ASN A 95 3.33 3.91 -14.65
CA ASN A 95 2.40 4.97 -15.05
C ASN A 95 1.35 4.46 -16.03
N ARG A 96 1.74 3.66 -17.03
CA ARG A 96 0.81 3.12 -18.03
C ARG A 96 -0.21 2.16 -17.41
N ASP A 97 0.27 1.25 -16.56
CA ASP A 97 -0.52 0.12 -16.04
C ASP A 97 -1.41 0.56 -14.86
N HIS A 98 -1.04 1.61 -14.11
CA HIS A 98 -1.76 2.08 -12.92
C HIS A 98 -2.43 3.46 -13.04
N LYS A 99 -2.35 4.19 -14.16
CA LYS A 99 -2.98 5.53 -14.32
C LYS A 99 -4.47 5.64 -13.99
N LYS A 100 -5.21 4.52 -13.91
CA LYS A 100 -6.64 4.46 -13.58
C LYS A 100 -6.91 3.90 -12.18
N ASN A 101 -5.87 3.57 -11.41
CA ASN A 101 -6.01 3.08 -10.06
C ASN A 101 -6.19 4.28 -9.12
N ASP A 102 -7.23 4.26 -8.29
CA ASP A 102 -7.58 5.38 -7.40
C ASP A 102 -6.50 5.69 -6.35
N PHE A 103 -5.62 4.73 -6.07
CA PHE A 103 -4.47 4.85 -5.14
C PHE A 103 -3.18 5.25 -5.85
N PHE A 104 -3.20 5.48 -7.17
CA PHE A 104 -2.01 5.86 -7.94
C PHE A 104 -2.20 7.23 -8.61
N LEU A 105 -1.29 8.16 -8.30
CA LEU A 105 -1.27 9.49 -8.90
C LEU A 105 -0.09 9.60 -9.88
N LEU A 106 -0.36 10.11 -11.08
CA LEU A 106 0.70 10.40 -12.03
C LEU A 106 1.60 11.53 -11.48
N PRO A 107 2.93 11.43 -11.66
CA PRO A 107 3.84 12.51 -11.30
C PRO A 107 3.41 13.81 -11.99
N ARG A 108 3.34 14.90 -11.22
CA ARG A 108 3.21 16.23 -11.82
C ARG A 108 4.47 16.50 -12.63
N ALA A 109 4.31 16.97 -13.86
CA ALA A 109 5.46 17.43 -14.65
C ALA A 109 6.22 18.47 -13.81
N ALA A 110 7.51 18.24 -13.60
CA ALA A 110 8.37 19.25 -12.99
C ALA A 110 8.36 20.46 -13.92
N GLY A 111 7.65 21.51 -13.50
CA GLY A 111 7.73 22.84 -14.12
C GLY A 111 9.01 23.55 -13.71
#